data_AF-A0A2M7PM73-F1
#
_entry.id   AF-A0A2M7PM73-F1
#
_cell.length_a   1.000
_cell.length_b   1.000
_cell.length_c   1.000
_cell.angle_alpha   90.00
_cell.angle_beta   90.00
_cell.angle_gamma   90.00
#
_symmetry.space_group_name_H-M   'P 1'
#
loop_
_entity.id
_entity.type
_entity.pdbx_description
1 polymer ?
#
loop_
_entity_poly.entity_id
_entity_poly.type
_entity_poly.pdbx_seq_one_letter_code
_entity_poly.pdbx_strand_id
1 'polypeptide(L)' 'MNEKLASLYWNSLKMDIPGDPDSCYLDLGGNSIGIFILSEGIRKDLGKTIDPAILLSESSSLNRLAEQLEEF' A
#
# COMPACT_ATOMS: atom_id res chain seq x y z
N MET A 1 -7.88 6.27 -9.46
CA MET A 1 -6.71 5.45 -9.06
C MET A 1 -6.61 5.37 -7.54
N ASN A 2 -6.69 6.51 -6.85
CA ASN A 2 -6.52 6.59 -5.39
C ASN A 2 -7.52 5.76 -4.57
N GLU A 3 -8.79 5.65 -4.95
CA GLU A 3 -9.77 4.84 -4.19
C GLU A 3 -9.49 3.32 -4.23
N LYS A 4 -9.09 2.79 -5.40
CA LYS A 4 -8.73 1.37 -5.53
C LYS A 4 -7.45 1.05 -4.77
N LEU A 5 -6.44 1.90 -4.87
CA LEU A 5 -5.19 1.75 -4.13
C LEU A 5 -5.45 1.79 -2.62
N ALA A 6 -6.25 2.75 -2.15
CA ALA A 6 -6.64 2.84 -0.75
C ALA A 6 -7.35 1.57 -0.28
N SER A 7 -8.29 1.05 -1.06
CA SER A 7 -8.98 -0.20 -0.73
C SER A 7 -8.00 -1.38 -0.60
N LEU A 8 -7.09 -1.56 -1.56
CA LEU A 8 -6.06 -2.61 -1.50
C LEU A 8 -5.16 -2.46 -0.27
N TYR A 9 -4.75 -1.23 0.05
CA TYR A 9 -3.88 -0.90 1.17
C TYR A 9 -4.53 -1.21 2.52
N TRP A 10 -5.76 -0.74 2.75
CA TRP A 10 -6.46 -1.00 4.01
C TRP A 10 -6.86 -2.48 4.16
N ASN A 11 -7.21 -3.14 3.06
CA ASN A 11 -7.48 -4.57 3.07
C ASN A 11 -6.24 -5.41 3.40
N SER A 12 -5.05 -5.02 2.94
CA SER A 12 -3.81 -5.75 3.27
C SER A 12 -3.42 -5.62 4.75
N LEU A 13 -3.85 -4.53 5.39
CA LEU A 13 -3.75 -4.30 6.84
C LEU A 13 -4.86 -4.98 7.65
N LYS A 14 -5.89 -5.53 6.99
CA LYS A 14 -7.10 -6.09 7.62
C LYS A 14 -7.77 -5.08 8.57
N MET A 15 -7.72 -3.81 8.21
CA MET A 15 -8.37 -2.74 8.97
C MET A 15 -9.78 -2.50 8.45
N ASP A 16 -10.77 -2.62 9.32
CA ASP A 16 -12.18 -2.32 8.98
C ASP A 16 -12.44 -0.81 8.83
N ILE A 17 -11.61 0.01 9.49
CA ILE A 17 -11.69 1.47 9.46
C ILE A 17 -10.34 2.01 8.97
N PRO A 18 -10.31 2.82 7.89
CA PRO A 18 -9.09 3.47 7.42
C PRO A 18 -8.39 4.28 8.53
N GLY A 19 -7.07 4.11 8.63
CA GLY A 19 -6.22 4.94 9.49
C GLY A 19 -5.79 6.24 8.81
N ASP A 20 -4.79 6.90 9.39
CA ASP A 20 -4.13 8.06 8.77
C ASP A 20 -3.36 7.61 7.51
N PRO A 21 -3.67 8.15 6.31
CA PRO A 21 -3.02 7.77 5.06
C PRO A 21 -1.53 8.17 4.97
N ASP A 22 -1.05 9.04 5.86
CA ASP A 22 0.36 9.43 5.98
C ASP A 22 1.15 8.57 6.96
N SER A 23 0.47 7.75 7.76
CA SER A 23 1.15 6.80 8.66
C SER A 23 1.89 5.72 7.87
N CYS A 24 3.05 5.32 8.37
CA CYS A 24 3.84 4.25 7.78
C CYS A 24 3.09 2.91 7.87
N TYR A 25 3.18 2.08 6.82
CA TYR A 25 2.50 0.79 6.73
C TYR A 25 2.82 -0.12 7.92
N LEU A 26 4.08 -0.13 8.37
CA LEU A 26 4.53 -0.96 9.48
C LEU A 26 3.97 -0.48 10.83
N ASP A 27 3.82 0.83 11.02
CA ASP A 27 3.25 1.43 12.24
C ASP A 27 1.76 1.10 12.38
N LEU A 28 1.08 0.90 11.24
CA LEU A 28 -0.32 0.47 11.17
C LEU A 28 -0.49 -1.06 11.40
N GLY A 29 0.58 -1.78 11.73
CA GLY A 29 0.56 -3.24 11.94
C GLY A 29 0.84 -4.05 10.68
N GLY A 30 1.31 -3.39 9.61
CA GLY A 30 1.74 -4.02 8.38
C GLY A 30 2.90 -5.00 8.57
N ASN A 31 2.97 -6.00 7.70
CA ASN A 31 4.02 -7.01 7.71
C ASN A 31 4.29 -7.52 6.29
N SER A 32 5.30 -8.38 6.15
CA SER A 32 5.74 -8.94 4.86
C SER A 32 4.64 -9.68 4.09
N ILE A 33 3.70 -10.35 4.77
CA ILE A 33 2.57 -11.02 4.12
C ILE A 33 1.60 -9.97 3.56
N GLY A 34 1.28 -8.95 4.35
CA GLY A 34 0.44 -7.84 3.89
C GLY A 34 1.06 -7.10 2.71
N ILE A 35 2.37 -6.86 2.74
CA ILE A 35 3.13 -6.26 1.62
C ILE A 35 3.01 -7.09 0.35
N PHE A 36 3.15 -8.42 0.46
CA PHE A 36 2.98 -9.31 -0.68
C PHE A 36 1.55 -9.28 -1.23
N ILE A 37 0.53 -9.28 -0.35
CA ILE A 37 -0.87 -9.18 -0.76
C ILE A 37 -1.14 -7.86 -1.47
N LEU A 38 -0.62 -6.75 -0.93
CA LEU A 38 -0.76 -5.42 -1.50
C LEU A 38 -0.08 -5.31 -2.87
N SER A 39 1.16 -5.77 -3.00
CA SER A 39 1.90 -5.71 -4.27
C SER A 39 1.24 -6.57 -5.36
N GLU A 40 0.74 -7.76 -5.00
CA GLU A 40 -0.04 -8.61 -5.88
C GLU A 40 -1.37 -7.97 -6.30
N GLY A 41 -2.06 -7.33 -5.37
CA GLY A 41 -3.30 -6.61 -5.65
C GLY A 41 -3.07 -5.43 -6.61
N ILE A 42 -2.03 -4.63 -6.36
CA ILE A 42 -1.66 -3.52 -7.24
C ILE A 42 -1.31 -4.03 -8.65
N ARG A 43 -0.57 -5.14 -8.74
CA ARG A 43 -0.25 -5.77 -10.04
C ARG A 43 -1.49 -6.23 -10.79
N LYS A 44 -2.42 -6.90 -10.12
CA LYS A 44 -3.61 -7.47 -10.76
C LYS A 44 -4.66 -6.42 -11.11
N ASP A 45 -4.92 -5.48 -10.20
CA ASP A 45 -6.07 -4.57 -10.31
C ASP A 45 -5.73 -3.21 -10.91
N LEU A 46 -4.46 -2.81 -10.80
CA LEU A 46 -3.96 -1.53 -11.32
C LEU A 46 -2.96 -1.73 -12.48
N GLY A 47 -2.48 -2.96 -12.74
CA GLY A 47 -1.53 -3.24 -13.81
C GLY A 47 -0.14 -2.65 -13.58
N LYS A 48 0.16 -2.21 -12.35
CA LYS A 48 1.43 -1.57 -11.97
C LYS A 48 2.23 -2.51 -11.08
N THR A 49 3.56 -2.42 -11.14
CA THR A 49 4.44 -3.22 -10.27
C THR A 49 5.18 -2.28 -9.33
N ILE A 50 5.23 -2.63 -8.04
CA ILE A 50 5.98 -1.89 -7.02
C ILE A 50 7.09 -2.78 -6.50
N ASP A 51 8.27 -2.21 -6.27
CA ASP A 51 9.35 -2.89 -5.57
C ASP A 51 8.95 -3.12 -4.10
N PRO A 52 8.92 -4.37 -3.61
CA PRO A 52 8.62 -4.67 -2.20
C PRO A 52 9.51 -3.92 -1.19
N ALA A 53 10.73 -3.50 -1.57
CA ALA A 53 11.61 -2.72 -0.70
C ALA A 53 11.01 -1.34 -0.35
N ILE A 54 10.22 -0.74 -1.24
CA ILE A 54 9.53 0.54 -1.00
C ILE A 54 8.50 0.39 0.12
N LEU A 55 7.75 -0.71 0.08
CA LEU A 55 6.73 -1.05 1.07
C LEU A 55 7.31 -1.45 2.43
N LEU A 56 8.59 -1.84 2.48
CA LEU A 56 9.34 -2.11 3.71
C LEU A 56 10.03 -0.87 4.27
N SER A 57 10.03 0.26 3.54
CA SER A 57 10.66 1.49 4.00
C SER A 57 9.81 2.18 5.08
N GLU A 58 10.46 2.95 5.96
CA GLU A 58 9.80 3.77 6.99
C GLU A 58 8.93 4.89 6.39
N SER A 59 8.95 5.08 5.07
CA SER A 59 8.15 6.06 4.33
C SER A 59 6.96 5.44 3.57
N SER A 60 6.61 4.18 3.86
CA SER A 60 5.58 3.41 3.15
C SER A 60 4.14 3.81 3.55
N SER A 61 3.75 5.05 3.28
CA SER A 61 2.38 5.51 3.50
C SER A 61 1.50 5.30 2.26
N LEU A 62 0.18 5.35 2.42
CA LEU A 62 -0.76 5.26 1.29
C LEU A 62 -0.55 6.43 0.32
N ASN A 63 -0.36 7.64 0.83
CA ASN A 63 -0.11 8.81 -0.01
C ASN A 63 1.21 8.69 -0.76
N ARG A 64 2.27 8.22 -0.10
CA ARG A 64 3.57 8.03 -0.76
C ARG A 64 3.49 6.99 -1.88
N LEU A 65 2.75 5.91 -1.66
CA LEU A 65 2.47 4.91 -2.68
C LEU A 65 1.66 5.48 -3.85
N ALA A 66 0.68 6.34 -3.58
CA ALA A 66 -0.11 6.99 -4.61
C ALA A 66 0.77 7.90 -5.49
N GLU A 67 1.62 8.72 -4.89
CA GLU A 67 2.59 9.57 -5.59
C GLU A 67 3.48 8.75 -6.53
N GLN A 68 4.10 7.69 -6.00
CA GLN A 68 4.98 6.85 -6.82
C GLN A 68 4.23 6.17 -7.94
N LEU A 69 3.03 5.65 -7.67
CA LEU A 69 2.20 5.06 -8.70
C LEU A 69 1.65 6.08 -9.71
N GLU A 70 1.59 7.37 -9.42
CA GLU A 70 1.24 8.41 -10.41
C GLU A 70 2.42 8.78 -11.31
N GLU A 71 3.65 8.68 -10.81
CA GLU A 71 4.88 8.96 -11.55
C GLU A 71 5.28 7.85 -12.54
N PHE A 72 4.70 6.65 -12.44
CA PHE A 72 4.90 5.50 -13.34
C PHE A 72 3.74 5.31 -14.34
#